data_AF-A0A844X8I6-F1
#
_entry.id   AF-A0A844X8I6-F1
#
_cell.length_a   1.000
_cell.length_b   1.000
_cell.length_c   1.000
_cell.angle_alpha   90.00
_cell.angle_beta   90.00
_cell.angle_gamma   90.00
#
_symmetry.space_group_name_H-M   'P 1'
#
loop_
_entity.id
_entity.type
_entity.pdbx_description
1 polymer ?
#
loop_
_entity_poly.entity_id
_entity_poly.type
_entity_poly.pdbx_seq_one_letter_code
_entity_poly.pdbx_strand_id
1 'polypeptide(L)'
;MNNKKHKHLLLSSSLILLSLLTGCDNTDYKTRIQEENDDINPNGNRAVCLRVGKLFNNMYPYTIQYLEGEIDPKDPWDKIRQNNRLNLKLSLFAKEGLFTEELVGYDGDKPLYRYDLTDEGRKYIDKRWSGGTNFCFGRVVVEKIVKVDHQWKDKPMVIFSYHMDNVPNWIKNPEIYRLYKGFGSMETVVKGNKLAKGIHYYSIKSDGTLKLSRGVSGGLVL
;
A
#
# COMPACT_ATOMS: atom_id res chain seq x y z
N MET A 1 -73.70 8.25 -52.56
CA MET A 1 -72.51 9.05 -52.92
C MET A 1 -71.48 8.97 -51.79
N ASN A 2 -70.20 8.90 -52.16
CA ASN A 2 -68.98 8.97 -51.33
C ASN A 2 -68.42 7.70 -50.66
N ASN A 3 -67.70 6.94 -51.50
CA ASN A 3 -66.26 6.67 -51.43
C ASN A 3 -65.62 6.25 -50.09
N LYS A 4 -65.28 4.95 -50.05
CA LYS A 4 -64.12 4.41 -49.33
C LYS A 4 -62.86 5.23 -49.63
N LYS A 5 -62.14 5.65 -48.60
CA LYS A 5 -60.69 5.91 -48.67
C LYS A 5 -60.01 5.14 -47.56
N HIS A 6 -59.36 4.05 -47.94
CA HIS A 6 -58.28 3.45 -47.17
C HIS A 6 -57.20 4.53 -46.98
N LYS A 7 -56.78 4.76 -45.73
CA LYS A 7 -55.54 5.49 -45.44
C LYS A 7 -54.58 4.53 -44.74
N HIS A 8 -53.43 4.43 -45.38
CA HIS A 8 -52.32 3.56 -45.04
C HIS A 8 -51.81 3.78 -43.62
N LEU A 9 -51.52 2.65 -43.01
CA LEU A 9 -50.64 2.44 -41.87
C LEU A 9 -49.28 3.11 -42.15
N LEU A 10 -48.94 4.16 -41.40
CA LEU A 10 -47.57 4.61 -41.25
C LEU A 10 -47.15 4.33 -39.81
N LEU A 11 -46.48 3.19 -39.62
CA LEU A 11 -45.62 2.93 -38.48
C LEU A 11 -44.61 4.07 -38.39
N SER A 12 -44.84 5.03 -37.50
CA SER A 12 -43.79 5.94 -37.04
C SER A 12 -43.19 5.32 -35.79
N SER A 13 -42.13 4.56 -36.04
CA SER A 13 -41.18 4.05 -35.07
C SER A 13 -40.69 5.18 -34.17
N SER A 14 -41.35 5.38 -33.04
CA SER A 14 -40.81 6.18 -31.94
C SER A 14 -39.85 5.28 -31.14
N LEU A 15 -38.69 5.00 -31.75
CA LEU A 15 -37.46 4.76 -31.01
C LEU A 15 -37.15 6.06 -30.27
N ILE A 16 -37.83 6.28 -29.14
CA ILE A 16 -37.38 7.27 -28.17
C ILE A 16 -36.14 6.64 -27.55
N LEU A 17 -35.01 7.16 -28.00
CA LEU A 17 -33.68 6.99 -27.42
C LEU A 17 -33.83 6.79 -25.91
N LEU A 18 -33.54 5.59 -25.43
CA LEU A 18 -32.86 5.45 -24.15
C LEU A 18 -31.55 6.21 -24.32
N SER A 19 -31.60 7.52 -24.05
CA SER A 19 -30.45 8.33 -23.79
C SER A 19 -29.71 7.65 -22.65
N LEU A 20 -28.70 6.90 -23.06
CA LEU A 20 -27.59 6.41 -22.27
C LEU A 20 -27.23 7.46 -21.23
N LEU A 21 -27.79 7.30 -20.03
CA LEU A 21 -27.20 7.76 -18.79
C LEU A 21 -25.92 6.96 -18.56
N THR A 22 -24.94 7.10 -19.46
CA THR A 22 -23.53 6.84 -19.16
C THR A 22 -22.95 8.08 -18.50
N GLY A 23 -23.69 8.66 -17.55
CA GLY A 23 -23.04 9.26 -16.40
C GLY A 23 -22.61 8.10 -15.52
N CYS A 24 -21.51 7.42 -15.88
CA CYS A 24 -20.88 6.44 -14.99
C CYS A 24 -20.64 7.16 -13.66
N ASP A 25 -21.39 6.79 -12.64
CA ASP A 25 -21.32 7.41 -11.33
C ASP A 25 -19.97 7.05 -10.70
N ASN A 26 -18.97 7.92 -10.87
CA ASN A 26 -17.64 7.75 -10.28
C ASN A 26 -17.68 7.69 -8.74
N THR A 27 -18.81 8.06 -8.13
CA THR A 27 -19.07 7.92 -6.69
C THR A 27 -19.08 6.45 -6.26
N ASP A 28 -19.50 5.52 -7.13
CA ASP A 28 -19.43 4.08 -6.87
C ASP A 28 -17.98 3.62 -6.73
N TYR A 29 -17.10 4.01 -7.65
CA TYR A 29 -15.67 3.64 -7.57
C TYR A 29 -14.96 4.21 -6.35
N LYS A 30 -15.21 5.48 -6.00
CA LYS A 30 -14.55 6.09 -4.82
C LYS A 30 -14.93 5.34 -3.55
N THR A 31 -16.23 5.12 -3.34
CA THR A 31 -16.76 4.44 -2.16
C THR A 31 -16.27 3.01 -2.09
N ARG A 32 -16.40 2.27 -3.20
CA ARG A 32 -15.89 0.89 -3.33
C ARG A 32 -14.40 0.78 -3.05
N ILE A 33 -13.56 1.64 -3.62
CA ILE A 33 -12.11 1.61 -3.38
C ILE A 33 -11.80 1.90 -1.92
N GLN A 34 -12.55 2.81 -1.28
CA GLN A 34 -12.37 3.10 0.14
C GLN A 34 -12.73 1.87 1.00
N GLU A 35 -13.89 1.25 0.75
CA GLU A 35 -14.33 0.02 1.43
C GLU A 35 -13.31 -1.11 1.23
N GLU A 36 -12.85 -1.34 0.00
CA GLU A 36 -11.84 -2.36 -0.31
C GLU A 36 -10.51 -2.11 0.43
N ASN A 37 -10.11 -0.84 0.62
CA ASN A 37 -8.93 -0.47 1.38
C ASN A 37 -9.12 -0.66 2.89
N ASP A 38 -10.30 -0.30 3.41
CA ASP A 38 -10.62 -0.45 4.82
C ASP A 38 -10.78 -1.94 5.20
N ASP A 39 -11.32 -2.77 4.32
CA ASP A 39 -11.45 -4.22 4.51
C ASP A 39 -10.08 -4.92 4.64
N ILE A 40 -9.10 -4.51 3.83
CA ILE A 40 -7.74 -5.07 3.93
C ILE A 40 -6.95 -4.46 5.10
N ASN A 41 -7.33 -3.27 5.58
CA ASN A 41 -6.68 -2.53 6.65
C ASN A 41 -7.69 -2.06 7.73
N PRO A 42 -8.33 -3.00 8.45
CA PRO A 42 -9.47 -2.68 9.34
C PRO A 42 -9.10 -1.78 10.52
N ASN A 43 -7.83 -1.75 10.89
CA ASN A 43 -7.31 -0.91 11.98
C ASN A 43 -6.75 0.43 11.47
N GLY A 44 -6.81 0.69 10.17
CA GLY A 44 -6.35 1.93 9.55
C GLY A 44 -4.87 2.23 9.79
N ASN A 45 -4.01 1.22 9.93
CA ASN A 45 -2.59 1.42 10.26
C ASN A 45 -1.65 0.54 9.42
N ARG A 46 -2.10 0.08 8.25
CA ARG A 46 -1.39 -0.90 7.40
C ARG A 46 -1.34 -0.55 5.93
N ALA A 47 -1.50 0.72 5.56
CA ALA A 47 -1.38 1.14 4.17
C ALA A 47 0.02 0.81 3.62
N VAL A 48 1.07 1.19 4.34
CA VAL A 48 2.45 0.94 3.91
C VAL A 48 3.21 0.19 4.99
N CYS A 49 4.02 -0.79 4.60
CA CYS A 49 4.83 -1.60 5.49
C CYS A 49 6.31 -1.46 5.14
N LEU A 50 7.16 -1.25 6.13
CA LEU A 50 8.61 -1.20 5.98
C LEU A 50 9.24 -2.45 6.59
N ARG A 51 9.99 -3.19 5.77
CA ARG A 51 10.71 -4.36 6.25
C ARG A 51 11.96 -3.98 7.01
N VAL A 52 12.03 -4.36 8.28
CA VAL A 52 13.25 -4.24 9.09
C VAL A 52 14.29 -5.25 8.59
N GLY A 53 13.90 -6.52 8.49
CA GLY A 53 14.74 -7.60 8.00
C GLY A 53 14.10 -8.97 8.23
N LYS A 54 14.86 -10.05 8.01
CA LYS A 54 14.42 -11.44 8.26
C LYS A 54 14.49 -11.80 9.75
N LEU A 55 13.83 -11.01 10.59
CA LEU A 55 13.69 -11.25 12.03
C LEU A 55 12.30 -11.82 12.33
N PHE A 56 12.25 -13.03 12.88
CA PHE A 56 11.00 -13.73 13.23
C PHE A 56 10.76 -13.67 14.74
N ASN A 57 9.51 -13.92 15.17
CA ASN A 57 9.14 -13.82 16.59
C ASN A 57 10.01 -14.65 17.54
N ASN A 58 10.47 -15.83 17.10
CA ASN A 58 11.33 -16.71 17.88
C ASN A 58 12.82 -16.30 17.88
N MET A 59 13.17 -15.20 17.20
CA MET A 59 14.52 -14.62 17.18
C MET A 59 14.66 -13.47 18.17
N TYR A 60 13.56 -13.01 18.79
CA TYR A 60 13.60 -11.97 19.80
C TYR A 60 13.81 -12.57 21.20
N PRO A 61 14.64 -11.93 22.06
CA PRO A 61 15.44 -10.75 21.76
C PRO A 61 16.61 -11.07 20.81
N TYR A 62 16.89 -10.19 19.84
CA TYR A 62 17.89 -10.37 18.80
C TYR A 62 19.16 -9.56 19.10
N THR A 63 20.30 -10.24 19.20
CA THR A 63 21.62 -9.57 19.27
C THR A 63 22.16 -9.35 17.87
N ILE A 64 22.63 -8.14 17.57
CA ILE A 64 23.26 -7.84 16.27
C ILE A 64 24.48 -8.71 16.02
N GLN A 65 24.79 -8.88 14.73
CA GLN A 65 25.94 -9.63 14.28
C GLN A 65 26.76 -8.74 13.36
N TYR A 66 28.09 -8.85 13.42
CA TYR A 66 28.98 -8.25 12.46
C TYR A 66 29.47 -9.35 11.52
N LEU A 67 29.27 -9.15 10.22
CA LEU A 67 29.75 -10.06 9.19
C LEU A 67 30.91 -9.39 8.45
N GLU A 68 32.01 -10.10 8.29
CA GLU A 68 33.18 -9.62 7.55
C GLU A 68 33.22 -10.20 6.13
N GLY A 69 33.82 -9.45 5.21
CA GLY A 69 34.01 -9.84 3.81
C GLY A 69 33.69 -8.71 2.82
N GLU A 70 33.94 -8.97 1.54
CA GLU A 70 33.68 -8.01 0.47
C GLU A 70 32.19 -8.02 0.07
N ILE A 71 31.64 -6.82 -0.13
CA ILE A 71 30.27 -6.66 -0.64
C ILE A 71 30.31 -6.77 -2.16
N ASP A 72 29.57 -7.71 -2.74
CA ASP A 72 29.35 -7.72 -4.19
C ASP A 72 28.38 -6.57 -4.55
N PRO A 73 28.83 -5.52 -5.27
CA PRO A 73 27.96 -4.41 -5.65
C PRO A 73 26.78 -4.83 -6.52
N LYS A 74 26.89 -5.94 -7.27
CA LYS A 74 25.90 -6.45 -8.22
C LYS A 74 24.86 -7.37 -7.60
N ASP A 75 25.14 -7.97 -6.43
CA ASP A 75 24.17 -8.79 -5.72
C ASP A 75 23.30 -7.93 -4.78
N PRO A 76 22.00 -7.71 -5.09
CA PRO A 76 21.09 -7.01 -4.19
C PRO A 76 20.82 -7.79 -2.90
N TRP A 77 21.12 -9.09 -2.85
CA TRP A 77 20.92 -10.00 -1.72
C TRP A 77 22.20 -10.34 -0.96
N ASP A 78 23.29 -9.62 -1.25
CA ASP A 78 24.58 -9.77 -0.57
C ASP A 78 24.40 -9.81 0.96
N LYS A 79 24.84 -10.90 1.58
CA LYS A 79 24.55 -11.17 3.00
C LYS A 79 25.14 -10.10 3.92
N ILE A 80 26.33 -9.60 3.61
CA ILE A 80 27.04 -8.60 4.42
C ILE A 80 26.31 -7.27 4.31
N ARG A 81 25.96 -6.85 3.10
CA ARG A 81 25.17 -5.65 2.85
C ARG A 81 23.82 -5.69 3.56
N GLN A 82 23.12 -6.83 3.50
CA GLN A 82 21.81 -6.99 4.13
C GLN A 82 21.92 -7.01 5.66
N ASN A 83 22.97 -7.61 6.22
CA ASN A 83 23.28 -7.55 7.65
C ASN A 83 23.58 -6.11 8.11
N ASN A 84 24.42 -5.38 7.38
CA ASN A 84 24.73 -3.98 7.69
C ASN A 84 23.47 -3.10 7.66
N ARG A 85 22.59 -3.30 6.67
CA ARG A 85 21.29 -2.62 6.61
C ARG A 85 20.38 -3.00 7.78
N LEU A 86 20.34 -4.27 8.17
CA LEU A 86 19.56 -4.71 9.32
C LEU A 86 20.03 -4.02 10.61
N ASN A 87 21.34 -4.00 10.86
CA ASN A 87 21.90 -3.33 12.05
C ASN A 87 21.57 -1.83 12.07
N LEU A 88 21.67 -1.15 10.93
CA LEU A 88 21.27 0.26 10.81
C LEU A 88 19.77 0.47 11.06
N LYS A 89 18.91 -0.38 10.47
CA LYS A 89 17.47 -0.33 10.67
C LYS A 89 17.11 -0.55 12.14
N LEU A 90 17.70 -1.55 12.81
CA LEU A 90 17.45 -1.85 14.22
C LEU A 90 17.73 -0.64 15.13
N SER A 91 18.91 -0.04 15.01
CA SER A 91 19.26 1.14 15.83
C SER A 91 18.35 2.33 15.53
N LEU A 92 18.03 2.59 14.25
CA LEU A 92 17.13 3.70 13.91
C LEU A 92 15.71 3.47 14.45
N PHE A 93 15.16 2.27 14.30
CA PHE A 93 13.83 1.95 14.82
C PHE A 93 13.80 1.89 16.36
N ALA A 94 14.92 1.58 17.01
CA ALA A 94 15.04 1.70 18.47
C ALA A 94 14.99 3.17 18.94
N LYS A 95 15.64 4.09 18.22
CA LYS A 95 15.55 5.54 18.50
C LYS A 95 14.13 6.08 18.38
N GLU A 96 13.33 5.47 17.50
CA GLU A 96 11.90 5.78 17.36
C GLU A 96 11.00 5.02 18.36
N GLY A 97 11.60 4.28 19.29
CA GLY A 97 10.89 3.56 20.36
C GLY A 97 10.22 2.25 19.93
N LEU A 98 10.49 1.74 18.73
CA LEU A 98 9.88 0.47 18.26
C LEU A 98 10.64 -0.77 18.74
N PHE A 99 11.92 -0.60 19.09
CA PHE A 99 12.75 -1.63 19.72
C PHE A 99 13.40 -1.09 20.99
N THR A 100 13.72 -1.99 21.93
CA THR A 100 14.74 -1.74 22.94
C THR A 100 16.13 -1.77 22.30
N GLU A 101 17.11 -1.12 22.90
CA GLU A 101 18.52 -1.19 22.52
C GLU A 101 19.35 -1.35 23.79
N GLU A 102 19.84 -2.56 24.05
CA GLU A 102 20.60 -2.90 25.25
C GLU A 102 22.04 -3.28 24.86
N LEU A 103 23.05 -2.61 25.42
CA LEU A 103 24.44 -3.01 25.26
C LEU A 103 24.70 -4.29 26.07
N VAL A 104 25.06 -5.39 25.40
CA VAL A 104 25.23 -6.71 26.03
C VAL A 104 26.66 -7.25 25.95
N GLY A 105 27.56 -6.53 25.28
CA GLY A 105 28.96 -6.92 25.17
C GLY A 105 29.67 -6.25 24.01
N TYR A 106 30.80 -6.83 23.60
CA TYR A 106 31.62 -6.35 22.51
C TYR A 106 32.14 -7.53 21.68
N ASP A 107 32.27 -7.31 20.38
CA ASP A 107 32.98 -8.18 19.43
C ASP A 107 34.23 -7.40 18.96
N GLY A 108 35.36 -7.67 19.61
CA GLY A 108 36.54 -6.81 19.51
C GLY A 108 36.25 -5.42 20.08
N ASP A 109 36.40 -4.39 19.24
CA ASP A 109 36.09 -2.99 19.55
C ASP A 109 34.64 -2.60 19.22
N LYS A 110 33.86 -3.50 18.61
CA LYS A 110 32.50 -3.21 18.15
C LYS A 110 31.47 -3.54 19.25
N PRO A 111 30.57 -2.61 19.64
CA PRO A 111 29.55 -2.89 20.64
C PRO A 111 28.49 -3.85 20.12
N LEU A 112 28.11 -4.84 20.92
CA LEU A 112 26.99 -5.76 20.63
C LEU A 112 25.74 -5.28 21.34
N TYR A 113 24.72 -4.93 20.56
CA TYR A 113 23.41 -4.52 21.05
C TYR A 113 22.37 -5.64 20.89
N ARG A 114 21.53 -5.81 21.90
CA ARG A 114 20.36 -6.68 21.91
C ARG A 114 19.09 -5.85 21.77
N TYR A 115 18.20 -6.30 20.89
CA TYR A 115 16.96 -5.62 20.55
C TYR A 115 15.78 -6.55 20.80
N ASP A 116 14.76 -6.05 21.49
CA ASP A 116 13.44 -6.68 21.58
C ASP A 116 12.37 -5.67 21.16
N LEU A 117 11.22 -6.18 20.73
CA LEU A 117 10.07 -5.36 20.39
C LEU A 117 9.48 -4.73 21.65
N THR A 118 9.37 -3.40 21.65
CA THR A 118 8.62 -2.66 22.67
C THR A 118 7.12 -2.89 22.50
N ASP A 119 6.33 -2.55 23.52
CA ASP A 119 4.87 -2.56 23.41
C ASP A 119 4.38 -1.62 22.29
N GLU A 120 5.07 -0.50 22.07
CA GLU A 120 4.78 0.41 20.97
C GLU A 120 5.09 -0.23 19.60
N GLY A 121 6.27 -0.85 19.45
CA GLY A 121 6.65 -1.55 18.22
C GLY A 121 5.66 -2.64 17.83
N ARG A 122 5.17 -3.42 18.80
CA ARG A 122 4.20 -4.50 18.58
C ARG A 122 2.89 -4.01 17.97
N LYS A 123 2.48 -2.75 18.19
CA LYS A 123 1.26 -2.17 17.60
C LYS A 123 1.33 -2.07 16.07
N TYR A 124 2.53 -1.91 15.52
CA TYR A 124 2.75 -1.70 14.09
C TYR A 124 3.16 -2.97 13.33
N ILE A 125 3.26 -4.12 14.01
CA ILE A 125 3.58 -5.38 13.33
C ILE A 125 2.37 -5.90 12.54
N ASP A 126 2.58 -6.17 11.26
CA ASP A 126 1.65 -6.97 10.46
C ASP A 126 2.18 -8.39 10.23
N LYS A 127 1.42 -9.37 10.71
CA LYS A 127 1.72 -10.80 10.60
C LYS A 127 1.38 -11.40 9.22
N ARG A 128 0.71 -10.64 8.33
CA ARG A 128 0.34 -11.11 6.98
C ARG A 128 1.53 -11.15 6.03
N TRP A 129 2.54 -10.31 6.26
CA TRP A 129 3.72 -10.26 5.40
C TRP A 129 4.73 -11.33 5.85
N SER A 130 4.88 -12.37 5.03
CA SER A 130 5.93 -13.36 5.22
C SER A 130 7.31 -12.71 4.99
N GLY A 131 8.33 -13.17 5.73
CA GLY A 131 9.70 -12.72 5.54
C GLY A 131 10.32 -11.91 6.68
N GLY A 132 9.69 -11.86 7.85
CA GLY A 132 10.27 -11.29 9.07
C GLY A 132 9.50 -10.09 9.58
N THR A 133 10.19 -9.19 10.29
CA THR A 133 9.56 -8.06 10.97
C THR A 133 9.32 -6.91 10.02
N ASN A 134 8.06 -6.48 9.94
CA ASN A 134 7.60 -5.36 9.13
C ASN A 134 6.77 -4.43 10.01
N PHE A 135 7.12 -3.14 10.02
CA PHE A 135 6.31 -2.11 10.67
C PHE A 135 5.44 -1.42 9.65
N CYS A 136 4.14 -1.45 9.88
CA CYS A 136 3.14 -0.90 9.00
C CYS A 136 2.49 0.35 9.59
N PHE A 137 2.08 1.25 8.70
CA PHE A 137 1.47 2.51 9.07
C PHE A 137 0.47 3.01 8.04
N GLY A 138 -0.37 3.93 8.48
CA GLY A 138 -1.26 4.70 7.63
C GLY A 138 -2.56 3.98 7.27
N ARG A 139 -3.58 4.79 6.97
CA ARG A 139 -4.83 4.41 6.32
C ARG A 139 -4.92 5.12 4.99
N VAL A 140 -5.28 4.41 3.92
CA VAL A 140 -5.58 5.04 2.64
C VAL A 140 -6.92 5.75 2.76
N VAL A 141 -6.94 7.06 2.48
CA VAL A 141 -8.18 7.83 2.34
C VAL A 141 -8.28 8.34 0.92
N VAL A 142 -9.25 7.79 0.17
CA VAL A 142 -9.44 8.11 -1.23
C VAL A 142 -9.97 9.53 -1.36
N GLU A 143 -9.22 10.38 -2.07
CA GLU A 143 -9.62 11.76 -2.32
C GLU A 143 -10.55 11.85 -3.51
N LYS A 144 -10.10 11.31 -4.64
CA LYS A 144 -10.84 11.37 -5.91
C LYS A 144 -10.37 10.30 -6.88
N ILE A 145 -11.29 9.95 -7.77
CA ILE A 145 -10.98 9.19 -8.98
C ILE A 145 -10.30 10.15 -9.97
N VAL A 146 -9.13 9.74 -10.46
CA VAL A 146 -8.33 10.50 -11.44
C VAL A 146 -8.71 10.07 -12.85
N LYS A 147 -8.85 8.77 -13.08
CA LYS A 147 -9.19 8.21 -14.40
C LYS A 147 -9.85 6.84 -14.23
N VAL A 148 -10.85 6.56 -15.05
CA VAL A 148 -11.31 5.19 -15.32
C VAL A 148 -10.95 4.86 -16.75
N ASP A 149 -10.20 3.77 -16.94
CA ASP A 149 -9.75 3.30 -18.24
C ASP A 149 -10.44 1.98 -18.58
N HIS A 150 -11.15 1.98 -19.72
CA HIS A 150 -11.91 0.86 -20.25
C HIS A 150 -11.25 0.24 -21.49
N GLN A 151 -9.93 0.38 -21.65
CA GLN A 151 -9.19 -0.25 -22.77
C GLN A 151 -9.57 -1.72 -22.96
N TRP A 152 -9.88 -2.43 -21.86
CA TRP A 152 -10.51 -3.74 -21.86
C TRP A 152 -11.91 -3.60 -21.26
N LYS A 153 -12.95 -3.79 -22.08
CA LYS A 153 -14.36 -3.53 -21.68
C LYS A 153 -14.77 -4.27 -20.41
N ASP A 154 -14.24 -5.46 -20.18
CA ASP A 154 -14.51 -6.34 -19.04
C ASP A 154 -13.55 -6.13 -17.86
N LYS A 155 -12.52 -5.28 -17.99
CA LYS A 155 -11.48 -5.06 -16.98
C LYS A 155 -11.12 -3.59 -16.81
N PRO A 156 -12.00 -2.80 -16.16
CA PRO A 156 -11.72 -1.40 -15.91
C PRO A 156 -10.50 -1.26 -15.00
N MET A 157 -9.63 -0.31 -15.35
CA MET A 157 -8.53 0.17 -14.52
C MET A 157 -8.91 1.54 -13.96
N VAL A 158 -8.92 1.67 -12.65
CA VAL A 158 -9.28 2.90 -11.95
C VAL A 158 -8.05 3.47 -11.27
N ILE A 159 -7.64 4.65 -11.71
CA ILE A 159 -6.57 5.44 -11.10
C ILE A 159 -7.22 6.43 -10.16
N PHE A 160 -6.73 6.50 -8.93
CA PHE A 160 -7.23 7.42 -7.91
C PHE A 160 -6.07 8.11 -7.18
N SER A 161 -6.37 9.23 -6.54
CA SER A 161 -5.46 9.88 -5.60
C SER A 161 -5.93 9.68 -4.17
N TYR A 162 -4.99 9.56 -3.24
CA TYR A 162 -5.28 9.38 -1.81
C TYR A 162 -4.29 10.14 -0.94
N HIS A 163 -4.70 10.49 0.26
CA HIS A 163 -3.81 10.86 1.36
C HIS A 163 -3.75 9.72 2.38
N MET A 164 -2.82 9.82 3.33
CA MET A 164 -2.71 8.87 4.43
C MET A 164 -3.16 9.50 5.74
N ASP A 165 -4.13 8.85 6.38
CA ASP A 165 -4.53 9.13 7.76
C ASP A 165 -3.83 8.20 8.75
N ASN A 166 -3.95 8.51 10.04
CA ASN A 166 -3.42 7.69 11.14
C ASN A 166 -1.92 7.36 10.96
N VAL A 167 -1.14 8.37 10.55
CA VAL A 167 0.30 8.24 10.36
C VAL A 167 1.02 8.45 11.69
N PRO A 168 1.68 7.42 12.25
CA PRO A 168 2.35 7.50 13.54
C PRO A 168 3.60 8.41 13.47
N ASN A 169 4.05 8.89 14.62
CA ASN A 169 5.17 9.84 14.66
C ASN A 169 6.50 9.23 14.22
N TRP A 170 6.74 7.94 14.48
CA TRP A 170 7.99 7.28 14.14
C TRP A 170 8.33 7.40 12.64
N ILE A 171 7.33 7.28 11.76
CA ILE A 171 7.55 7.34 10.32
C ILE A 171 7.71 8.77 9.79
N LYS A 172 7.56 9.79 10.63
CA LYS A 172 7.82 11.19 10.23
C LYS A 172 9.32 11.52 10.23
N ASN A 173 10.16 10.66 10.80
CA ASN A 173 11.61 10.83 10.74
C ASN A 173 12.14 10.61 9.31
N PRO A 174 12.76 11.63 8.66
CA PRO A 174 13.28 11.52 7.30
C PRO A 174 14.39 10.47 7.15
N GLU A 175 15.14 10.16 8.21
CA GLU A 175 16.22 9.16 8.16
C GLU A 175 15.70 7.76 7.85
N ILE A 176 14.45 7.44 8.22
CA ILE A 176 13.86 6.13 7.91
C ILE A 176 13.77 5.94 6.40
N TYR A 177 13.33 6.95 5.66
CA TYR A 177 13.16 6.87 4.21
C TYR A 177 14.48 6.67 3.48
N ARG A 178 15.60 7.17 4.05
CA ARG A 178 16.94 6.97 3.47
C ARG A 178 17.40 5.53 3.52
N LEU A 179 16.84 4.71 4.40
CA LEU A 179 17.13 3.27 4.47
C LEU A 179 16.45 2.46 3.36
N TYR A 180 15.49 3.03 2.63
CA TYR A 180 14.70 2.35 1.60
C TYR A 180 14.86 3.03 0.23
N LYS A 181 15.62 2.39 -0.67
CA LYS A 181 15.91 2.94 -1.99
C LYS A 181 14.61 3.18 -2.78
N GLY A 182 14.43 4.40 -3.29
CA GLY A 182 13.27 4.78 -4.10
C GLY A 182 12.02 5.14 -3.30
N PHE A 183 12.07 5.12 -1.97
CA PHE A 183 10.91 5.37 -1.11
C PHE A 183 10.81 6.83 -0.60
N GLY A 184 11.80 7.68 -0.88
CA GLY A 184 11.85 9.07 -0.38
C GLY A 184 10.66 9.94 -0.77
N SER A 185 9.98 9.67 -1.89
CA SER A 185 8.77 10.42 -2.27
C SER A 185 7.62 10.22 -1.27
N MET A 186 7.59 9.09 -0.57
CA MET A 186 6.54 8.79 0.41
C MET A 186 6.58 9.72 1.62
N GLU A 187 7.75 10.28 1.95
CA GLU A 187 7.89 11.27 3.03
C GLU A 187 6.94 12.46 2.82
N THR A 188 6.83 12.92 1.57
CA THR A 188 5.95 14.05 1.23
C THR A 188 4.47 13.70 1.34
N VAL A 189 4.11 12.42 1.13
CA VAL A 189 2.73 11.92 1.30
C VAL A 189 2.41 11.76 2.77
N VAL A 190 3.32 11.18 3.56
CA VAL A 190 3.19 11.02 5.02
C VAL A 190 3.03 12.37 5.73
N LYS A 191 3.71 13.41 5.25
CA LYS A 191 3.59 14.77 5.77
C LYS A 191 2.32 15.49 5.31
N GLY A 192 1.48 14.88 4.49
CA GLY A 192 0.26 15.49 3.95
C GLY A 192 0.50 16.56 2.87
N ASN A 193 1.73 16.71 2.39
CA ASN A 193 2.10 17.75 1.42
C ASN A 193 1.73 17.37 -0.03
N LYS A 194 1.50 16.08 -0.29
CA LYS A 194 1.14 15.56 -1.62
C LYS A 194 0.18 14.38 -1.51
N LEU A 195 -0.69 14.26 -2.50
CA LEU A 195 -1.49 13.05 -2.70
C LEU A 195 -0.66 11.98 -3.40
N ALA A 196 -0.76 10.75 -2.90
CA ALA A 196 -0.26 9.57 -3.60
C ALA A 196 -1.26 9.13 -4.69
N LYS A 197 -0.80 8.25 -5.58
CA LYS A 197 -1.63 7.61 -6.61
C LYS A 197 -1.79 6.14 -6.31
N GLY A 198 -3.02 5.63 -6.44
CA GLY A 198 -3.36 4.22 -6.40
C GLY A 198 -3.99 3.78 -7.72
N ILE A 199 -3.96 2.47 -7.97
CA ILE A 199 -4.54 1.84 -9.16
C ILE A 199 -5.28 0.58 -8.72
N HIS A 200 -6.58 0.50 -8.96
CA HIS A 200 -7.36 -0.72 -8.81
C HIS A 200 -7.77 -1.26 -10.18
N TYR A 201 -7.64 -2.56 -10.36
CA TYR A 201 -8.10 -3.28 -11.54
C TYR A 201 -9.33 -4.08 -11.14
N TYR A 202 -10.35 -4.04 -11.98
CA TYR A 202 -11.59 -4.77 -11.78
C TYR A 202 -11.79 -5.83 -12.85
N SER A 203 -12.74 -6.71 -12.61
CA SER A 203 -13.35 -7.56 -13.63
C SER A 203 -14.86 -7.43 -13.51
N ILE A 204 -15.56 -7.36 -14.65
CA ILE A 204 -17.02 -7.29 -14.70
C ILE A 204 -17.55 -8.72 -14.79
N LYS A 205 -18.42 -9.11 -13.85
CA LYS A 205 -19.10 -10.41 -13.87
C LYS A 205 -20.28 -10.43 -14.85
N SER A 206 -20.82 -11.61 -15.12
CA SER A 206 -21.98 -11.80 -16.01
C SER A 206 -23.26 -11.08 -15.54
N ASP A 207 -23.38 -10.82 -14.24
CA ASP A 207 -24.46 -10.03 -13.63
C ASP A 207 -24.20 -8.50 -13.65
N GLY A 208 -23.10 -8.07 -14.27
CA GLY A 208 -22.69 -6.67 -14.35
C GLY A 208 -21.92 -6.16 -13.12
N THR A 209 -21.74 -6.97 -12.07
CA THR A 209 -21.04 -6.53 -10.85
C THR A 209 -19.52 -6.45 -11.03
N LEU A 210 -18.91 -5.47 -10.37
CA LEU A 210 -17.45 -5.33 -10.32
C LEU A 210 -16.85 -6.23 -9.24
N LYS A 211 -15.78 -6.92 -9.59
CA LYS A 211 -14.91 -7.65 -8.65
C LYS A 211 -13.50 -7.08 -8.71
N LEU A 212 -12.94 -6.67 -7.57
CA LEU A 212 -11.53 -6.30 -7.50
C LEU A 212 -10.67 -7.49 -7.93
N SER A 213 -9.90 -7.31 -9.00
CA SER A 213 -8.96 -8.32 -9.50
C SER A 213 -7.56 -8.07 -8.95
N ARG A 214 -7.17 -6.79 -8.83
CA ARG A 214 -5.90 -6.39 -8.23
C ARG A 214 -5.98 -4.96 -7.70
N GLY A 215 -5.68 -4.77 -6.42
CA GLY A 215 -5.49 -3.44 -5.82
C GLY A 215 -4.00 -3.10 -5.73
N VAL A 216 -3.64 -1.87 -6.10
CA VAL A 216 -2.32 -1.28 -5.86
C VAL A 216 -2.53 0.08 -5.21
N SER A 217 -2.59 0.08 -3.89
CA SER A 217 -2.49 1.27 -3.05
C SER A 217 -1.83 0.88 -1.74
N GLY A 218 -0.94 1.74 -1.24
CA GLY A 218 0.01 1.31 -0.23
C GLY A 218 0.94 0.18 -0.71
N GLY A 219 1.58 -0.54 0.22
CA GLY A 219 2.39 -1.71 -0.10
C GLY A 219 3.54 -2.01 0.86
N LEU A 220 4.19 -3.16 0.66
CA LEU A 220 5.42 -3.54 1.36
C LEU A 220 6.66 -2.95 0.66
N VAL A 221 7.56 -2.37 1.46
CA VAL A 221 8.84 -1.79 1.03
C VAL A 221 9.97 -2.58 1.69
N LEU A 222 10.96 -3.00 0.89
CA LEU A 222 12.04 -3.91 1.28
C LEU A 222 13.35 -3.15 1.59
#